data_AF-A0A2S9G6E4-F1
#
_entry.id   AF-A0A2S9G6E4-F1
#
_cell.length_a   1.000
_cell.length_b   1.000
_cell.length_c   1.000
_cell.angle_alpha   90.00
_cell.angle_beta   90.00
_cell.angle_gamma   90.00
#
_symmetry.space_group_name_H-M   'P 1'
#
loop_
_entity.id
_entity.type
_entity.pdbx_description
1 polymer ?
#
loop_
_entity_poly.entity_id
_entity_poly.type
_entity_poly.pdbx_seq_one_letter_code
_entity_poly.pdbx_strand_id
1 'polypeptide(L)' 'GQSLIVWAIAEGRAAASAVDKYLMGSSALPAPIKPTAAPQR' A
#
# COMPACT_ATOMS: atom_id res chain seq x y z
N GLY A 1 -2.32 -4.18 -19.06
CA GLY A 1 -3.41 -3.50 -18.33
C GLY A 1 -3.46 -4.03 -16.92
N GLN A 2 -3.78 -3.20 -15.93
CA GLN A 2 -3.90 -3.67 -14.54
C GLN A 2 -5.17 -4.51 -14.38
N SER A 3 -5.07 -5.66 -13.68
CA SER A 3 -6.22 -6.51 -13.37
C SER A 3 -6.93 -6.07 -12.09
N LEU A 4 -8.18 -6.50 -11.90
CA LEU A 4 -8.92 -6.28 -10.65
C LEU A 4 -8.21 -6.91 -9.43
N ILE A 5 -7.52 -8.03 -9.64
CA ILE A 5 -6.71 -8.68 -8.60
C ILE A 5 -5.58 -7.75 -8.14
N VAL A 6 -4.89 -7.09 -9.07
CA VAL A 6 -3.82 -6.14 -8.74
C VAL A 6 -4.37 -4.95 -7.94
N TRP A 7 -5.55 -4.45 -8.31
CA TRP A 7 -6.24 -3.40 -7.55
C TRP A 7 -6.59 -3.84 -6.13
N ALA A 8 -7.20 -5.02 -5.97
CA ALA A 8 -7.57 -5.54 -4.66
C ALA A 8 -6.35 -5.73 -3.74
N ILE A 9 -5.21 -6.21 -4.28
CA ILE A 9 -3.97 -6.35 -3.52
C ILE A 9 -3.43 -4.97 -3.09
N ALA A 10 -3.43 -3.99 -4.00
CA ALA A 10 -2.98 -2.64 -3.68
C ALA A 10 -3.85 -2.01 -2.59
N GLU A 11 -5.17 -2.09 -2.73
CA GLU A 11 -6.10 -1.50 -1.76
C GLU A 11 -6.04 -2.19 -0.39
N GLY A 12 -5.97 -3.52 -0.35
CA GLY A 12 -5.80 -4.26 0.90
C GLY A 12 -4.53 -3.90 1.66
N ARG A 13 -3.41 -3.70 0.96
CA ARG A 13 -2.15 -3.23 1.58
C ARG A 13 -2.25 -1.80 2.09
N ALA A 14 -2.98 -0.94 1.38
CA ALA A 14 -3.25 0.43 1.83
C ALA A 14 -4.00 0.44 3.16
N ALA A 15 -5.07 -0.35 3.24
CA ALA A 15 -5.90 -0.48 4.44
C ALA A 15 -5.09 -1.01 5.63
N ALA A 16 -4.32 -2.09 5.43
CA ALA A 16 -3.52 -2.69 6.49
C ALA A 16 -2.48 -1.69 7.08
N SER A 17 -1.74 -0.99 6.22
CA SER A 17 -0.75 0.00 6.66
C SER A 17 -1.39 1.20 7.37
N ALA A 18 -2.57 1.65 6.92
CA ALA A 18 -3.29 2.74 7.56
C ALA A 18 -3.82 2.37 8.95
N VAL A 19 -4.41 1.17 9.08
CA VAL A 19 -4.90 0.65 10.37
C VAL A 19 -3.76 0.48 11.36
N ASP A 20 -2.66 -0.15 10.94
CA ASP A 20 -1.47 -0.34 11.77
C ASP A 20 -0.91 1.00 12.26
N LYS A 21 -0.75 1.98 11.35
CA LYS A 21 -0.29 3.33 11.72
C LYS A 21 -1.24 4.04 12.69
N TYR A 22 -2.55 3.89 12.51
CA TYR A 22 -3.54 4.51 13.40
C TYR A 22 -3.46 3.96 14.82
N LEU A 23 -3.31 2.64 14.96
CA LEU A 23 -3.28 1.96 16.25
C LEU A 23 -1.91 2.08 16.95
N MET A 24 -0.82 1.99 16.18
CA MET A 24 0.55 1.89 16.70
C MET A 24 1.31 3.22 16.64
N GLY A 25 0.74 4.26 16.01
CA GLY A 25 1.39 5.57 15.77
C GLY A 25 2.41 5.57 14.62
N SER A 26 2.86 4.40 14.18
CA SER A 26 3.74 4.20 13.02
C SER A 26 3.45 2.84 12.39
N SER A 27 3.90 2.61 11.15
CA SER A 27 3.75 1.30 10.49
C SER A 27 5.01 0.90 9.75
N ALA A 28 5.40 -0.37 9.88
CA ALA A 28 6.41 -1.02 9.06
C ALA A 28 5.79 -1.82 7.90
N LEU A 29 4.45 -1.87 7.82
CA LEU A 29 3.75 -2.58 6.76
C LEU A 29 3.93 -1.86 5.43
N PRO A 30 4.04 -2.59 4.32
CA PRO A 30 4.40 -1.98 3.06
C PRO A 30 3.16 -1.34 2.42
N ALA A 31 3.26 -0.06 2.06
CA ALA A 31 2.18 0.70 1.42
C ALA A 31 2.16 0.52 -0.11
N PRO A 32 1.06 0.84 -0.81
CA PRO A 32 1.01 0.84 -2.27
C PRO A 32 2.00 1.85 -2.87
N ILE A 33 2.68 1.46 -3.93
CA ILE A 33 3.55 2.38 -4.69
C ILE A 33 2.63 3.33 -5.47
N LYS A 34 2.81 4.64 -5.24
CA LYS A 34 2.07 5.66 -5.99
C LYS A 34 2.50 5.62 -7.46
N PRO A 35 1.60 5.88 -8.43
CA PRO A 35 1.95 5.90 -9.85
C PRO A 35 3.10 6.86 -10.20
N THR A 36 3.30 7.90 -9.40
CA THR A 36 4.37 8.90 -9.55
C THR A 36 5.62 8.60 -8.73
N ALA A 37 5.69 7.44 -8.06
CA ALA A 37 6.86 7.05 -7.32
C ALA A 37 8.04 6.80 -8.27
N ALA A 38 9.23 7.24 -7.85
CA ALA A 38 10.45 6.97 -8.58
C ALA A 38 10.68 5.44 -8.71
N PRO A 39 11.26 4.97 -9.83
CA PRO A 39 11.59 3.57 -9.99
C PRO A 39 12.54 3.12 -8.87
N GLN A 40 12.23 1.97 -8.27
CA GLN A 40 13.12 1.32 -7.31
C GLN A 40 14.35 0.84 -8.09
N ARG A 41 15.54 1.31 -7.68
CA ARG A 41 16.83 0.93 -8.29
C ARG A 41 17.20 -0.50 -7.93
#